data_AF-A0A925VE27-F1
#
_entry.id   AF-A0A925VE27-F1
#
_cell.length_a   1.000
_cell.length_b   1.000
_cell.length_c   1.000
_cell.angle_alpha   90.00
_cell.angle_beta   90.00
_cell.angle_gamma   90.00
#
_symmetry.space_group_name_H-M   'P 1'
#
loop_
_entity.id
_entity.type
_entity.pdbx_description
1 polymer ?
#
loop_
_entity_poly.entity_id
_entity_poly.type
_entity_poly.pdbx_seq_one_letter_code
_entity_poly.pdbx_strand_id
1 'polypeptide(L)'
;LAARPPDANEERRIRASLDVLPDDDGTRPRHIFVVDERDLNACVSGTALYVNTGLLRSKYLSAVLAHELGHLRGGDGQLGLALRALVVPGAFWLSGALHGLVVLVRNALVWLIARLVRLLGLYGLVGMIRLLISVFLVYLPHYGIIFAMGGVGPRLLDFAWERYFIGREFQADAYAAQRGQRLELAELFGKIQVALVDITIPWSSRRTHPPLRQRIERLLGDVRQSERYIDNWLSGFGEDTPARFRRPEERAPAAAPRSPAQRPHWALALGACVLLALLAYGAFVAFNARPRLLPRPPIATPTVGPTPTLGFEA
;
A
#
# COMPACT_ATOMS: atom_id res chain seq x y z
N LEU A 1 -8.31 13.25 7.29
CA LEU A 1 -7.37 13.73 8.33
C LEU A 1 -7.76 15.15 8.68
N ALA A 2 -7.96 15.47 9.95
CA ALA A 2 -8.20 16.84 10.40
C ALA A 2 -6.86 17.60 10.41
N ALA A 3 -6.34 17.90 9.22
CA ALA A 3 -5.09 18.62 9.06
C ALA A 3 -5.34 20.13 9.07
N ARG A 4 -4.44 20.89 9.70
CA ARG A 4 -4.50 22.36 9.79
C ARG A 4 -3.14 22.98 9.46
N PRO A 5 -3.08 24.28 9.11
CA PRO A 5 -1.79 24.98 9.08
C PRO A 5 -1.07 24.90 10.44
N PRO A 6 0.28 24.86 10.46
CA PRO A 6 1.03 24.98 11.70
C PRO A 6 0.78 26.34 12.35
N ASP A 7 0.78 26.39 13.68
CA ASP A 7 0.90 27.66 14.40
C ASP A 7 2.33 28.24 14.28
N ALA A 8 2.53 29.49 14.73
CA ALA A 8 3.83 30.15 14.63
C ALA A 8 4.97 29.43 15.36
N ASN A 9 4.68 28.68 16.43
CA ASN A 9 5.68 27.91 17.15
C ASN A 9 6.00 26.59 16.46
N GLU A 10 4.98 25.87 16.00
CA GLU A 10 5.12 24.66 15.20
C GLU A 10 5.90 24.95 13.92
N GLU A 11 5.55 26.02 13.20
CA GLU A 11 6.25 26.43 11.99
C GLU A 11 7.73 26.74 12.24
N ARG A 12 8.05 27.51 13.30
CA ARG A 12 9.45 27.77 13.67
C ARG A 12 10.22 26.49 13.93
N ARG A 13 9.62 25.50 14.61
CA ARG A 13 10.28 24.24 14.94
C ARG A 13 10.50 23.38 13.70
N ILE A 14 9.51 23.32 12.81
CA ILE A 14 9.64 22.62 11.52
C ILE A 14 10.74 23.28 10.68
N ARG A 15 10.72 24.61 10.53
CA ARG A 15 11.74 25.36 9.78
C ARG A 15 13.14 25.15 10.38
N ALA A 16 13.30 25.30 11.70
CA ALA A 16 14.59 25.06 12.35
C ALA A 16 15.11 23.63 12.11
N SER A 17 14.23 22.61 12.17
CA SER A 17 14.61 21.23 11.85
C SER A 17 14.91 21.02 10.35
N LEU A 18 14.28 21.78 9.47
CA LEU A 18 14.53 21.75 8.03
C LEU A 18 15.84 22.50 7.67
N ASP A 19 16.18 23.56 8.38
CA ASP A 19 17.37 24.39 8.12
C ASP A 19 18.67 23.69 8.51
N VAL A 20 18.64 22.76 9.48
CA VAL A 20 19.80 21.93 9.83
C VAL A 20 20.07 20.80 8.83
N LEU A 21 19.14 20.53 7.92
CA LEU A 21 19.31 19.52 6.88
C LEU A 21 19.93 20.18 5.64
N PRO A 22 21.05 19.65 5.11
CA PRO A 22 21.65 20.15 3.87
C PRO A 22 20.62 20.19 2.73
N ASP A 23 20.45 21.38 2.14
CA ASP A 23 19.51 21.64 1.04
C ASP A 23 20.22 21.67 -0.31
N ASP A 24 21.01 20.63 -0.57
CA ASP A 24 21.89 20.57 -1.74
C ASP A 24 21.13 20.41 -3.06
N ASP A 25 19.83 20.13 -3.00
CA ASP A 25 18.98 19.80 -4.16
C ASP A 25 17.69 20.62 -4.24
N GLY A 26 17.47 21.58 -3.33
CA GLY A 26 16.27 22.42 -3.29
C GLY A 26 14.99 21.65 -2.94
N THR A 27 15.09 20.43 -2.41
CA THR A 27 13.93 19.62 -2.05
C THR A 27 13.28 20.18 -0.79
N ARG A 28 12.23 20.98 -0.96
CA ARG A 28 11.41 21.52 0.13
C ARG A 28 9.92 21.25 -0.11
N PRO A 29 9.15 20.98 0.96
CA PRO A 29 7.69 20.90 0.84
C PRO A 29 7.13 22.26 0.45
N ARG A 30 6.16 22.28 -0.47
CA ARG A 30 5.46 23.52 -0.87
C ARG A 30 4.41 23.95 0.15
N HIS A 31 3.83 22.98 0.83
CA HIS A 31 2.82 23.17 1.86
C HIS A 31 3.15 22.30 3.05
N ILE A 32 2.91 22.81 4.25
CA ILE A 32 3.13 22.10 5.50
C ILE A 32 1.83 22.16 6.28
N PHE A 33 1.39 21.00 6.77
CA PHE A 33 0.22 20.86 7.61
C PHE A 33 0.57 20.09 8.87
N VAL A 34 -0.15 20.39 9.94
CA VAL A 34 -0.06 19.69 11.22
C VAL A 34 -1.32 18.85 11.41
N VAL A 35 -1.12 17.63 11.90
CA VAL A 35 -2.19 16.72 12.29
C VAL A 35 -2.14 16.54 13.80
N ASP A 36 -3.26 16.77 14.48
CA ASP A 36 -3.37 16.73 15.94
C ASP A 36 -3.41 15.30 16.50
N GLU A 37 -2.39 14.52 16.15
CA GLU A 37 -2.15 13.15 16.59
C GLU A 37 -0.89 13.05 17.46
N ARG A 38 -0.91 12.14 18.45
CA ARG A 38 0.19 11.95 19.40
C ARG A 38 1.32 11.06 18.86
N ASP A 39 1.12 10.45 17.71
CA ASP A 39 2.09 9.53 17.11
C ASP A 39 3.32 10.28 16.59
N LEU A 40 4.46 9.58 16.58
CA LEU A 40 5.74 10.10 16.09
C LEU A 40 5.82 9.97 14.57
N ASN A 41 4.85 10.53 13.84
CA ASN A 41 4.69 10.32 12.40
C ASN A 41 4.74 11.63 11.59
N ALA A 42 5.16 11.50 10.34
CA ALA A 42 4.94 12.47 9.28
C ALA A 42 4.70 11.70 7.97
N CYS A 43 4.11 12.36 6.98
CA CYS A 43 3.98 11.79 5.66
C CYS A 43 3.93 12.87 4.59
N VAL A 44 4.15 12.47 3.34
CA VAL A 44 4.09 13.35 2.17
C VAL A 44 2.92 12.96 1.26
N SER A 45 2.16 13.96 0.81
CA SER A 45 1.12 13.79 -0.21
C SER A 45 1.26 14.87 -1.28
N GLY A 46 1.47 14.47 -2.53
CA GLY A 46 1.85 15.40 -3.59
C GLY A 46 3.16 16.12 -3.25
N THR A 47 3.07 17.42 -3.00
CA THR A 47 4.19 18.28 -2.55
C THR A 47 3.97 18.84 -1.14
N ALA A 48 2.96 18.32 -0.43
CA ALA A 48 2.61 18.74 0.92
C ALA A 48 3.19 17.76 1.94
N LEU A 49 3.72 18.30 3.04
CA LEU A 49 4.19 17.57 4.21
C LEU A 49 3.15 17.66 5.32
N TYR A 50 2.81 16.53 5.92
CA TYR A 50 1.94 16.43 7.09
C TYR A 50 2.77 15.95 8.26
N VAL A 51 2.68 16.65 9.40
CA VAL A 51 3.48 16.35 10.59
C VAL A 51 2.56 16.19 11.79
N ASN A 52 2.68 15.07 12.51
CA ASN A 52 1.90 14.87 13.72
C ASN A 52 2.44 15.72 14.88
N THR A 53 1.56 16.25 15.72
CA THR A 53 1.98 17.05 16.90
C THR A 53 2.88 16.28 17.87
N GLY A 54 2.72 14.95 17.96
CA GLY A 54 3.62 14.07 18.71
C GLY A 54 5.06 14.13 18.20
N LEU A 55 5.24 14.03 16.88
CA LEU A 55 6.56 14.11 16.25
C LEU A 55 7.22 15.48 16.46
N LEU A 56 6.44 16.56 16.35
CA LEU A 56 6.95 17.92 16.57
C LEU A 56 7.63 18.03 17.93
N ARG A 57 7.07 17.45 18.99
CA ARG A 57 7.61 17.53 20.36
C ARG A 57 8.79 16.60 20.61
N SER A 58 9.11 15.72 19.67
CA SER A 58 10.16 14.72 19.82
C SER A 58 11.53 15.24 19.36
N LYS A 59 12.61 14.59 19.85
CA LYS A 59 13.97 14.81 19.33
C LYS A 59 14.20 14.23 17.93
N TYR A 60 13.25 13.44 17.42
CA TYR A 60 13.36 12.74 16.14
C TYR A 60 12.82 13.53 14.95
N LEU A 61 12.35 14.76 15.19
CA LEU A 61 11.74 15.60 14.15
C LEU A 61 12.64 15.72 12.92
N SER A 62 13.90 16.15 13.09
CA SER A 62 14.83 16.32 11.97
C SER A 62 15.08 15.02 11.20
N ALA A 63 15.16 13.89 11.90
CA ALA A 63 15.40 12.59 11.29
C ALA A 63 14.23 12.11 10.42
N VAL A 64 13.01 12.25 10.94
CA VAL A 64 11.79 11.92 10.18
C VAL A 64 11.60 12.91 9.03
N LEU A 65 11.81 14.20 9.24
CA LEU A 65 11.73 15.17 8.15
C LEU A 65 12.74 14.87 7.04
N ALA A 66 13.96 14.47 7.37
CA ALA A 66 14.94 14.06 6.36
C ALA A 66 14.45 12.83 5.56
N HIS A 67 13.81 11.87 6.22
CA HIS A 67 13.20 10.72 5.55
C HIS A 67 12.07 11.14 4.60
N GLU A 68 11.13 11.97 5.07
CA GLU A 68 10.03 12.51 4.25
C GLU A 68 10.51 13.34 3.05
N LEU A 69 11.60 14.11 3.22
CA LEU A 69 12.23 14.82 2.11
C LEU A 69 12.75 13.85 1.04
N GLY A 70 13.20 12.64 1.41
CA GLY A 70 13.56 11.58 0.46
C GLY A 70 12.37 11.09 -0.38
N HIS A 71 11.18 11.04 0.22
CA HIS A 71 9.93 10.74 -0.48
C HIS A 71 9.51 11.89 -1.41
N LEU A 72 9.62 13.15 -0.94
CA LEU A 72 9.38 14.34 -1.78
C LEU A 72 10.30 14.36 -2.99
N ARG A 73 11.61 14.16 -2.80
CA ARG A 73 12.60 14.18 -3.89
C ARG A 73 12.30 13.13 -4.96
N GLY A 74 11.90 11.92 -4.56
CA GLY A 74 11.60 10.87 -5.53
C GLY A 74 10.18 10.92 -6.10
N GLY A 75 9.38 11.93 -5.75
CA GLY A 75 8.04 12.12 -6.29
C GLY A 75 7.01 11.12 -5.75
N ASP A 76 7.25 10.49 -4.60
CA ASP A 76 6.36 9.45 -4.06
C ASP A 76 4.98 10.01 -3.72
N GLY A 77 4.93 11.23 -3.16
CA GLY A 77 3.66 11.91 -2.88
C GLY A 77 2.86 12.17 -4.16
N GLN A 78 3.51 12.55 -5.26
CA GLN A 78 2.86 12.80 -6.55
C GLN A 78 2.36 11.51 -7.18
N LEU A 79 3.18 10.45 -7.14
CA LEU A 79 2.79 9.12 -7.59
C LEU A 79 1.59 8.61 -6.78
N GLY A 80 1.61 8.76 -5.46
CA GLY A 80 0.50 8.39 -4.59
C GLY A 80 -0.81 9.10 -4.97
N LEU A 81 -0.75 10.40 -5.27
CA LEU A 81 -1.91 11.15 -5.77
C LEU A 81 -2.35 10.70 -7.17
N ALA A 82 -1.42 10.47 -8.10
CA ALA A 82 -1.73 9.99 -9.43
C ALA A 82 -2.41 8.61 -9.39
N LEU A 83 -1.90 7.71 -8.56
CA LEU A 83 -2.50 6.40 -8.34
C LEU A 83 -3.89 6.54 -7.71
N ARG A 84 -4.10 7.46 -6.76
CA ARG A 84 -5.45 7.74 -6.20
C ARG A 84 -6.40 8.28 -7.26
N ALA A 85 -5.92 9.11 -8.17
CA ALA A 85 -6.72 9.66 -9.27
C ALA A 85 -7.14 8.59 -10.29
N LEU A 86 -6.43 7.46 -10.38
CA LEU A 86 -6.86 6.31 -11.19
C LEU A 86 -8.08 5.59 -10.60
N VAL A 87 -8.43 5.88 -9.35
CA VAL A 87 -9.57 5.25 -8.69
C VAL A 87 -10.73 6.24 -8.65
N VAL A 88 -11.84 5.86 -9.27
CA VAL A 88 -13.04 6.69 -9.26
C VAL A 88 -13.57 6.83 -7.83
N PRO A 89 -13.70 8.05 -7.26
CA PRO A 89 -14.26 8.23 -5.93
C PRO A 89 -15.66 7.62 -5.82
N GLY A 90 -15.94 6.94 -4.70
CA GLY A 90 -17.23 6.26 -4.49
C GLY A 90 -17.39 4.93 -5.22
N ALA A 91 -16.47 4.58 -6.12
CA ALA A 91 -16.53 3.34 -6.87
C ALA A 91 -16.45 2.10 -5.97
N PHE A 92 -15.72 2.16 -4.86
CA PHE A 92 -15.70 1.07 -3.87
C PHE A 92 -17.08 0.81 -3.25
N TRP A 93 -17.86 1.85 -2.96
CA TRP A 93 -19.22 1.71 -2.43
C TRP A 93 -20.14 1.08 -3.47
N LEU A 94 -20.08 1.57 -4.71
CA LEU A 94 -20.86 1.01 -5.82
C LEU A 94 -20.45 -0.45 -6.09
N SER A 95 -19.15 -0.76 -6.06
CA SER A 95 -18.62 -2.12 -6.20
C SER A 95 -19.11 -3.04 -5.10
N GLY A 96 -19.07 -2.58 -3.84
CA GLY A 96 -19.60 -3.33 -2.69
C GLY A 96 -21.08 -3.61 -2.81
N ALA A 97 -21.89 -2.60 -3.18
CA ALA A 97 -23.33 -2.74 -3.39
C ALA A 97 -23.65 -3.71 -4.53
N LEU A 98 -22.99 -3.55 -5.69
CA LEU A 98 -23.15 -4.44 -6.85
C LEU A 98 -22.70 -5.86 -6.52
N HIS A 99 -21.59 -6.03 -5.80
CA HIS A 99 -21.14 -7.35 -5.36
C HIS A 99 -22.16 -8.02 -4.43
N GLY A 100 -22.73 -7.28 -3.48
CA GLY A 100 -23.78 -7.77 -2.59
C GLY A 100 -25.02 -8.23 -3.37
N LEU A 101 -25.48 -7.43 -4.33
CA LEU A 101 -26.61 -7.78 -5.20
C LEU A 101 -26.32 -9.04 -6.02
N VAL A 102 -25.13 -9.11 -6.62
CA VAL A 102 -24.67 -10.26 -7.41
C VAL A 102 -24.61 -11.53 -6.55
N VAL A 103 -24.12 -11.44 -5.31
CA VAL A 103 -24.09 -12.57 -4.36
C VAL A 103 -25.50 -13.02 -3.99
N LEU A 104 -26.44 -12.10 -3.79
CA LEU A 104 -27.84 -12.40 -3.50
C LEU A 104 -28.50 -13.14 -4.68
N VAL A 105 -28.35 -12.61 -5.90
CA VAL A 105 -28.86 -13.25 -7.13
C VAL A 105 -28.24 -14.64 -7.32
N ARG A 106 -26.93 -14.79 -7.11
CA ARG A 106 -26.25 -16.10 -7.16
C ARG A 106 -26.89 -17.09 -6.18
N ASN A 107 -27.06 -16.70 -4.92
CA ASN A 107 -27.58 -17.59 -3.89
C ASN A 107 -29.03 -18.03 -4.20
N ALA A 108 -29.87 -17.10 -4.68
CA ALA A 108 -31.23 -17.41 -5.11
C ALA A 108 -31.24 -18.40 -6.29
N LEU A 109 -30.39 -18.17 -7.30
CA LEU A 109 -30.30 -19.05 -8.47
C LEU A 109 -29.77 -20.45 -8.11
N VAL A 110 -28.71 -20.54 -7.31
CA VAL A 110 -28.17 -21.82 -6.83
C VAL A 110 -29.22 -22.58 -6.02
N TRP A 111 -29.97 -21.90 -5.15
CA TRP A 111 -31.03 -22.52 -4.37
C TRP A 111 -32.14 -23.08 -5.28
N LEU A 112 -32.59 -22.30 -6.26
CA LEU A 112 -33.62 -22.71 -7.21
C LEU A 112 -33.18 -23.94 -8.03
N ILE A 113 -31.97 -23.89 -8.60
CA ILE A 113 -31.45 -25.00 -9.40
C ILE A 113 -31.20 -26.24 -8.53
N ALA A 114 -30.65 -26.07 -7.33
CA ALA A 114 -30.46 -27.21 -6.42
C ALA A 114 -31.80 -27.86 -6.06
N ARG A 115 -32.88 -27.09 -5.92
CA ARG A 115 -34.23 -27.63 -5.70
C ARG A 115 -34.73 -28.43 -6.90
N LEU A 116 -34.57 -27.91 -8.12
CA LEU A 116 -34.95 -28.61 -9.36
C LEU A 116 -34.13 -29.90 -9.58
N VAL A 117 -32.81 -29.84 -9.39
CA VAL A 117 -31.90 -30.99 -9.54
C VAL A 117 -32.23 -32.10 -8.54
N ARG A 118 -32.62 -31.75 -7.31
CA ARG A 118 -33.10 -32.73 -6.32
C ARG A 118 -34.41 -33.40 -6.77
N LEU A 119 -35.35 -32.63 -7.30
CA LEU A 119 -36.61 -33.17 -7.83
C LEU A 119 -36.38 -34.15 -9.00
N LEU A 120 -35.31 -33.94 -9.77
CA LEU A 120 -34.92 -34.79 -10.89
C LEU A 120 -33.96 -35.94 -10.51
N GLY A 121 -33.55 -36.07 -9.24
CA GLY A 121 -32.67 -37.14 -8.76
C GLY A 121 -31.19 -37.02 -9.16
N LEU A 122 -30.74 -35.85 -9.65
CA LEU A 122 -29.41 -35.65 -10.25
C LEU A 122 -28.38 -35.05 -9.28
N TYR A 123 -28.25 -35.61 -8.07
CA TYR A 123 -27.50 -35.03 -6.96
C TYR A 123 -26.02 -34.70 -7.26
N GLY A 124 -25.36 -35.47 -8.15
CA GLY A 124 -23.95 -35.26 -8.51
C GLY A 124 -23.67 -33.95 -9.28
N LEU A 125 -24.69 -33.36 -9.93
CA LEU A 125 -24.55 -32.14 -10.74
C LEU A 125 -24.60 -30.84 -9.93
N VAL A 126 -25.13 -30.87 -8.70
CA VAL A 126 -25.35 -29.66 -7.88
C VAL A 126 -24.04 -28.95 -7.57
N GLY A 127 -22.97 -29.69 -7.25
CA GLY A 127 -21.66 -29.12 -6.93
C GLY A 127 -21.02 -28.42 -8.13
N MET A 128 -21.05 -29.05 -9.30
CA MET A 128 -20.50 -28.49 -10.54
C MET A 128 -21.28 -27.24 -11.00
N ILE A 129 -22.61 -27.29 -10.95
CA ILE A 129 -23.46 -26.14 -11.30
C ILE A 129 -23.19 -24.96 -10.36
N ARG A 130 -23.06 -25.22 -9.05
CA ARG A 130 -22.71 -24.19 -8.07
C ARG A 130 -21.36 -23.54 -8.38
N LEU A 131 -20.35 -24.32 -8.78
CA LEU A 131 -19.03 -23.81 -9.16
C LEU A 131 -19.13 -22.90 -10.40
N LEU A 132 -19.74 -23.38 -11.48
CA LEU A 132 -19.89 -22.63 -12.73
C LEU A 132 -20.64 -21.32 -12.49
N ILE A 133 -21.77 -21.36 -11.78
CA ILE A 133 -22.52 -20.16 -11.41
C ILE A 133 -21.67 -19.20 -10.60
N SER A 134 -20.89 -19.70 -9.63
CA SER A 134 -20.04 -18.83 -8.81
C SER A 134 -18.98 -18.12 -9.65
N VAL A 135 -18.33 -18.82 -10.58
CA VAL A 135 -17.32 -18.25 -11.48
C VAL A 135 -17.93 -17.19 -12.40
N PHE A 136 -19.00 -17.53 -13.12
CA PHE A 136 -19.54 -16.67 -14.18
C PHE A 136 -20.44 -15.54 -13.67
N LEU A 137 -21.23 -15.78 -12.61
CA LEU A 137 -22.15 -14.76 -12.11
C LEU A 137 -21.53 -13.88 -11.04
N VAL A 138 -20.52 -14.35 -10.30
CA VAL A 138 -19.96 -13.58 -9.17
C VAL A 138 -18.56 -13.07 -9.45
N TYR A 139 -17.63 -13.96 -9.77
CA TYR A 139 -16.24 -13.53 -9.91
C TYR A 139 -16.03 -12.66 -11.15
N LEU A 140 -16.53 -13.06 -12.32
CA LEU A 140 -16.36 -12.29 -13.56
C LEU A 140 -16.94 -10.87 -13.48
N PRO A 141 -18.21 -10.66 -13.06
CA PRO A 141 -18.76 -9.31 -12.91
C PRO A 141 -18.07 -8.50 -11.83
N HIS A 142 -17.70 -9.12 -10.71
CA HIS A 142 -16.97 -8.43 -9.64
C HIS A 142 -15.62 -7.90 -10.13
N TYR A 143 -14.84 -8.73 -10.84
CA TYR A 143 -13.57 -8.28 -11.42
C TYR A 143 -13.79 -7.26 -12.56
N GLY A 144 -14.85 -7.40 -13.36
CA GLY A 144 -15.23 -6.42 -14.38
C GLY A 144 -15.59 -5.05 -13.80
N ILE A 145 -16.29 -5.02 -12.66
CA ILE A 145 -16.61 -3.79 -11.93
C ILE A 145 -15.34 -3.15 -11.36
N ILE A 146 -14.48 -3.94 -10.71
CA ILE A 146 -13.18 -3.44 -10.22
C ILE A 146 -12.34 -2.90 -11.40
N PHE A 147 -12.42 -3.53 -12.58
CA PHE A 147 -11.71 -3.09 -13.78
C PHE A 147 -12.22 -1.75 -14.29
N ALA A 148 -13.54 -1.62 -14.46
CA ALA A 148 -14.19 -0.40 -14.92
C ALA A 148 -13.95 0.79 -13.98
N MET A 149 -13.71 0.51 -12.69
CA MET A 149 -13.48 1.52 -11.66
C MET A 149 -12.00 1.89 -11.46
N GLY A 150 -11.10 1.34 -12.27
CA GLY A 150 -9.66 1.62 -12.21
C GLY A 150 -8.89 0.86 -11.12
N GLY A 151 -9.55 -0.06 -10.41
CA GLY A 151 -8.95 -0.81 -9.30
C GLY A 151 -8.13 -2.05 -9.69
N VAL A 152 -8.25 -2.53 -10.94
CA VAL A 152 -7.55 -3.77 -11.36
C VAL A 152 -6.06 -3.54 -11.61
N GLY A 153 -5.67 -2.43 -12.23
CA GLY A 153 -4.26 -2.12 -12.48
C GLY A 153 -3.43 -2.20 -11.21
N PRO A 154 -3.86 -1.51 -10.13
CA PRO A 154 -3.13 -1.58 -8.89
C PRO A 154 -3.17 -2.95 -8.21
N ARG A 155 -4.31 -3.68 -8.25
CA ARG A 155 -4.44 -5.01 -7.64
C ARG A 155 -3.63 -6.11 -8.37
N LEU A 156 -3.59 -6.07 -9.71
CA LEU A 156 -2.75 -6.99 -10.50
C LEU A 156 -1.26 -6.75 -10.25
N LEU A 157 -0.90 -5.50 -10.00
CA LEU A 157 0.46 -5.07 -9.74
C LEU A 157 0.78 -5.01 -8.24
N ASP A 158 -0.05 -5.55 -7.34
CA ASP A 158 0.13 -5.45 -5.88
C ASP A 158 1.55 -5.86 -5.45
N PHE A 159 2.10 -6.92 -6.03
CA PHE A 159 3.46 -7.37 -5.74
C PHE A 159 4.54 -6.44 -6.28
N ALA A 160 4.31 -5.86 -7.47
CA ALA A 160 5.22 -4.89 -8.06
C ALA A 160 5.21 -3.58 -7.25
N TRP A 161 4.03 -3.12 -6.83
CA TRP A 161 3.86 -1.98 -5.94
C TRP A 161 4.50 -2.23 -4.58
N GLU A 162 4.25 -3.37 -3.95
CA GLU A 162 4.90 -3.76 -2.68
C GLU A 162 6.43 -3.63 -2.79
N ARG A 163 7.04 -4.23 -3.83
CA ARG A 163 8.48 -4.11 -4.07
C ARG A 163 8.93 -2.68 -4.33
N TYR A 164 8.16 -1.93 -5.12
CA TYR A 164 8.46 -0.54 -5.43
C TYR A 164 8.48 0.31 -4.15
N PHE A 165 7.41 0.30 -3.35
CA PHE A 165 7.29 1.10 -2.13
C PHE A 165 8.32 0.68 -1.08
N ILE A 166 8.58 -0.61 -0.91
CA ILE A 166 9.68 -1.08 -0.05
C ILE A 166 11.04 -0.51 -0.54
N GLY A 167 11.28 -0.50 -1.85
CA GLY A 167 12.47 0.10 -2.43
C GLY A 167 12.56 1.60 -2.15
N ARG A 168 11.44 2.32 -2.22
CA ARG A 168 11.35 3.76 -1.95
C ARG A 168 11.61 4.10 -0.48
N GLU A 169 11.10 3.32 0.46
CA GLU A 169 11.42 3.45 1.90
C GLU A 169 12.92 3.37 2.16
N PHE A 170 13.61 2.41 1.53
CA PHE A 170 15.07 2.30 1.67
C PHE A 170 15.83 3.46 1.03
N GLN A 171 15.31 4.03 -0.07
CA GLN A 171 15.90 5.22 -0.68
C GLN A 171 15.70 6.46 0.19
N ALA A 172 14.54 6.59 0.83
CA ALA A 172 14.26 7.65 1.80
C ALA A 172 15.13 7.51 3.07
N ASP A 173 15.34 6.29 3.59
CA ASP A 173 16.28 6.00 4.67
C ASP A 173 17.72 6.39 4.30
N ALA A 174 18.16 6.02 3.09
CA ALA A 174 19.50 6.37 2.60
C ALA A 174 19.66 7.90 2.45
N TYR A 175 18.62 8.59 1.99
CA TYR A 175 18.60 10.04 1.88
C TYR A 175 18.70 10.74 3.24
N ALA A 176 17.97 10.25 4.25
CA ALA A 176 18.09 10.73 5.63
C ALA A 176 19.51 10.47 6.19
N ALA A 177 20.06 9.29 5.91
CA ALA A 177 21.40 8.93 6.35
C ALA A 177 22.50 9.81 5.72
N GLN A 178 22.37 10.18 4.44
CA GLN A 178 23.30 11.10 3.77
C GLN A 178 23.30 12.50 4.40
N ARG A 179 22.23 12.87 5.11
CA ARG A 179 22.08 14.15 5.83
C ARG A 179 22.39 14.04 7.33
N GLY A 180 23.12 13.00 7.72
CA GLY A 180 23.58 12.80 9.08
C GLY A 180 22.52 12.29 10.06
N GLN A 181 21.30 11.99 9.61
CA GLN A 181 20.19 11.59 10.48
C GLN A 181 20.09 10.06 10.71
N ARG A 182 21.16 9.33 10.41
CA ARG A 182 21.18 7.86 10.41
C ARG A 182 20.88 7.27 11.79
N LEU A 183 21.53 7.79 12.83
CA LEU A 183 21.48 7.20 14.18
C LEU A 183 20.14 7.49 14.85
N GLU A 184 19.66 8.72 14.74
CA GLU A 184 18.37 9.17 15.26
C GLU A 184 17.21 8.42 14.61
N LEU A 185 17.29 8.17 13.29
CA LEU A 185 16.28 7.40 12.58
C LEU A 185 16.30 5.92 12.98
N ALA A 186 17.48 5.33 13.14
CA ALA A 186 17.61 3.96 13.65
C ALA A 186 17.10 3.83 15.10
N GLU A 187 17.40 4.81 15.96
CA GLU A 187 16.88 4.86 17.34
C GLU A 187 15.35 4.96 17.35
N LEU A 188 14.77 5.80 16.49
CA LEU A 188 13.33 5.93 16.32
C LEU A 188 12.69 4.59 15.95
N PHE A 189 13.24 3.88 14.96
CA PHE A 189 12.74 2.57 14.54
C PHE A 189 12.87 1.51 15.62
N GLY A 190 13.84 1.64 16.53
CA GLY A 190 13.83 0.88 17.77
C GLY A 190 12.56 1.19 18.56
N LYS A 191 12.31 2.46 18.88
CA LYS A 191 11.25 2.85 19.83
C LYS A 191 9.81 2.68 19.32
N ILE A 192 9.54 2.87 18.03
CA ILE A 192 8.16 2.79 17.52
C ILE A 192 7.80 1.33 17.20
N GLN A 193 6.74 0.82 17.83
CA GLN A 193 6.22 -0.54 17.58
C GLN A 193 5.30 -0.65 16.35
N VAL A 194 4.75 0.48 15.90
CA VAL A 194 3.80 0.59 14.79
C VAL A 194 4.54 1.26 13.64
N ALA A 195 4.54 0.64 12.45
CA ALA A 195 5.11 1.30 11.27
C ALA A 195 4.53 2.72 11.17
N LEU A 196 5.39 3.72 10.95
CA LEU A 196 4.98 5.07 10.57
C LEU A 196 3.84 4.90 9.56
N VAL A 197 2.64 5.37 9.92
CA VAL A 197 1.46 5.12 9.10
C VAL A 197 1.61 5.99 7.86
N ASP A 198 2.12 5.41 6.79
CA ASP A 198 2.05 6.05 5.49
C ASP A 198 0.60 6.05 5.03
N ILE A 199 0.27 7.04 4.21
CA ILE A 199 -1.06 7.24 3.69
C ILE A 199 -1.34 6.05 2.79
N THR A 200 -2.00 5.05 3.37
CA THR A 200 -2.17 3.72 2.80
C THR A 200 -2.69 3.87 1.38
N ILE A 201 -2.03 3.19 0.46
CA ILE A 201 -2.52 3.07 -0.90
C ILE A 201 -3.91 2.43 -0.78
N PRO A 202 -5.01 3.11 -1.17
CA PRO A 202 -6.36 2.76 -0.71
C PRO A 202 -6.81 1.32 -0.99
N TRP A 203 -6.17 0.64 -1.93
CA TRP A 203 -6.52 -0.69 -2.41
C TRP A 203 -5.51 -1.78 -2.04
N SER A 204 -4.35 -1.44 -1.45
CA SER A 204 -3.33 -2.43 -1.09
C SER A 204 -3.46 -2.82 0.38
N SER A 205 -3.73 -4.09 0.64
CA SER A 205 -3.63 -4.69 1.98
C SER A 205 -2.22 -5.20 2.28
N ARG A 206 -1.29 -5.06 1.32
CA ARG A 206 0.09 -5.52 1.47
C ARG A 206 0.90 -4.53 2.28
N ARG A 207 1.95 -5.04 2.91
CA ARG A 207 2.87 -4.24 3.68
C ARG A 207 3.68 -3.35 2.73
N THR A 208 3.54 -2.03 2.83
CA THR A 208 4.32 -1.06 2.04
C THR A 208 5.66 -0.72 2.70
N HIS A 209 5.78 -0.93 4.00
CA HIS A 209 7.01 -0.68 4.76
C HIS A 209 7.86 -1.95 4.92
N PRO A 210 9.18 -1.89 4.73
CA PRO A 210 10.06 -2.99 5.09
C PRO A 210 10.04 -3.25 6.60
N PRO A 211 10.38 -4.47 7.06
CA PRO A 211 10.56 -4.76 8.48
C PRO A 211 11.57 -3.79 9.13
N LEU A 212 11.26 -3.27 10.32
CA LEU A 212 12.11 -2.30 11.04
C LEU A 212 13.55 -2.79 11.21
N ARG A 213 13.75 -4.07 11.56
CA ARG A 213 15.07 -4.69 11.66
C ARG A 213 15.91 -4.48 10.38
N GLN A 214 15.31 -4.72 9.22
CA GLN A 214 16.00 -4.58 7.94
C GLN A 214 16.37 -3.11 7.64
N ARG A 215 15.53 -2.16 8.06
CA ARG A 215 15.83 -0.72 7.93
C ARG A 215 16.99 -0.33 8.85
N ILE A 216 16.97 -0.75 10.11
CA ILE A 216 18.03 -0.50 11.09
C ILE A 216 19.37 -1.09 10.61
N GLU A 217 19.37 -2.34 10.14
CA GLU A 217 20.57 -3.00 9.59
C GLU A 217 21.18 -2.20 8.43
N ARG A 218 20.35 -1.70 7.50
CA ARG A 218 20.82 -0.90 6.37
C ARG A 218 21.29 0.50 6.78
N LEU A 219 20.64 1.12 7.75
CA LEU A 219 21.07 2.41 8.27
C LEU A 219 22.44 2.27 8.94
N LEU A 220 22.62 1.29 9.82
CA LEU A 220 23.85 1.16 10.60
C LEU A 220 25.00 0.50 9.84
N GLY A 221 24.73 -0.30 8.81
CA GLY A 221 25.74 -0.93 7.95
C GLY A 221 26.57 -2.03 8.63
N ASP A 222 26.44 -2.21 9.94
CA ASP A 222 27.05 -3.27 10.73
C ASP A 222 25.97 -4.08 11.47
N VAL A 223 25.86 -5.35 11.10
CA VAL A 223 24.94 -6.31 11.74
C VAL A 223 25.18 -6.36 13.25
N ARG A 224 26.43 -6.27 13.73
CA ARG A 224 26.74 -6.33 15.17
C ARG A 224 26.32 -5.07 15.94
N GLN A 225 26.37 -3.89 15.30
CA GLN A 225 25.81 -2.68 15.90
C GLN A 225 24.28 -2.75 15.92
N SER A 226 23.65 -3.28 14.87
CA SER A 226 22.21 -3.48 14.85
C SER A 226 21.74 -4.50 15.89
N GLU A 227 22.47 -5.60 16.08
CA GLU A 227 22.18 -6.60 17.12
C GLU A 227 22.31 -6.00 18.51
N ARG A 228 23.38 -5.25 18.81
CA ARG A 228 23.49 -4.54 20.10
C ARG A 228 22.36 -3.54 20.32
N TYR A 229 21.93 -2.84 19.28
CA TYR A 229 20.82 -1.89 19.39
C TYR A 229 19.49 -2.59 19.63
N ILE A 230 19.24 -3.69 18.91
CA ILE A 230 18.04 -4.53 19.05
C ILE A 230 18.04 -5.23 20.41
N ASP A 231 19.18 -5.73 20.87
CA ASP A 231 19.32 -6.41 22.17
C ASP A 231 19.17 -5.43 23.33
N ASN A 232 19.77 -4.23 23.25
CA ASN A 232 19.54 -3.15 24.23
C ASN A 232 18.10 -2.65 24.21
N TRP A 233 17.45 -2.69 23.04
CA TRP A 233 16.04 -2.36 22.92
C TRP A 233 15.16 -3.46 23.55
N LEU A 234 15.40 -4.73 23.22
CA LEU A 234 14.68 -5.89 23.76
C LEU A 234 14.87 -6.02 25.28
N SER A 235 16.06 -5.75 25.81
CA SER A 235 16.32 -5.80 27.25
C SER A 235 15.59 -4.71 28.03
N GLY A 236 15.21 -3.60 27.38
CA GLY A 236 14.34 -2.56 27.93
C GLY A 236 12.88 -2.98 28.12
N PHE A 237 12.43 -4.13 27.58
CA PHE A 237 11.05 -4.61 27.70
C PHE A 237 10.78 -5.47 28.93
N GLY A 238 11.79 -5.84 29.72
CA GLY A 238 11.60 -6.83 30.79
C GLY A 238 11.03 -8.16 30.27
N GLU A 239 10.50 -8.99 31.18
CA GLU A 239 9.96 -10.33 30.85
C GLU A 239 8.76 -10.31 29.89
N ASP A 240 8.14 -9.14 29.67
CA ASP A 240 6.92 -8.95 28.86
C ASP A 240 7.19 -8.76 27.35
N THR A 241 8.33 -9.22 26.85
CA THR A 241 8.63 -9.17 25.41
C THR A 241 7.63 -10.07 24.63
N PRO A 242 6.80 -9.50 23.73
CA PRO A 242 5.81 -10.30 22.99
C PRO A 242 6.47 -11.42 22.18
N ALA A 243 5.92 -12.63 22.22
CA ALA A 243 6.53 -13.84 21.63
C ALA A 243 6.95 -13.71 20.15
N ARG A 244 6.33 -12.79 19.39
CA ARG A 244 6.70 -12.49 17.99
C ARG A 244 8.05 -11.78 17.82
N PHE A 245 8.66 -11.31 18.89
CA PHE A 245 9.94 -10.60 18.89
C PHE A 245 11.09 -11.38 19.54
N ARG A 246 10.81 -12.52 20.20
CA ARG A 246 11.86 -13.42 20.70
C ARG A 246 12.71 -13.96 19.55
N ARG A 247 14.00 -14.19 19.83
CA ARG A 247 14.95 -14.75 18.85
C ARG A 247 14.36 -16.04 18.27
N PRO A 248 14.59 -16.37 16.99
CA PRO A 248 14.09 -17.61 16.38
C PRO A 248 14.45 -18.86 17.21
N GLU A 249 15.59 -18.80 17.89
CA GLU A 249 16.16 -19.83 18.77
C GLU A 249 15.40 -19.98 20.11
N GLU A 250 14.77 -18.90 20.59
CA GLU A 250 14.01 -18.83 21.84
C GLU A 250 12.51 -19.09 21.65
N ARG A 251 12.03 -19.12 20.40
CA ARG A 251 10.68 -19.57 20.12
C ARG A 251 10.66 -21.07 20.31
N ALA A 252 9.80 -21.54 21.22
CA ALA A 252 9.52 -22.97 21.39
C ALA A 252 9.44 -23.61 20.00
N PRO A 253 10.17 -24.73 19.75
CA PRO A 253 10.30 -25.31 18.43
C PRO A 253 8.92 -25.44 17.83
N ALA A 254 8.69 -24.72 16.73
CA ALA A 254 7.41 -24.78 16.03
C ALA A 254 7.10 -26.25 15.82
N ALA A 255 5.91 -26.68 16.27
CA ALA A 255 5.47 -28.06 16.17
C ALA A 255 5.87 -28.60 14.79
N ALA A 256 6.60 -29.72 14.77
CA ALA A 256 7.18 -30.30 13.58
C ALA A 256 6.17 -30.19 12.44
N PRO A 257 6.57 -29.65 11.26
CA PRO A 257 5.64 -29.40 10.18
C PRO A 257 4.84 -30.67 9.94
N ARG A 258 3.52 -30.59 10.16
CA ARG A 258 2.61 -31.70 9.87
C ARG A 258 2.95 -32.15 8.45
N SER A 259 3.29 -33.42 8.29
CA SER A 259 3.63 -34.02 7.00
C SER A 259 2.70 -33.43 5.95
N PRO A 260 3.20 -32.83 4.85
CA PRO A 260 2.37 -32.14 3.89
C PRO A 260 1.26 -33.09 3.47
N ALA A 261 0.04 -32.86 3.96
CA ALA A 261 -1.13 -33.60 3.54
C ALA A 261 -1.11 -33.50 2.03
N GLN A 262 -0.99 -34.65 1.35
CA GLN A 262 -0.87 -34.75 -0.11
C GLN A 262 -1.91 -33.81 -0.72
N ARG A 263 -1.46 -32.62 -1.13
CA ARG A 263 -2.36 -31.65 -1.75
C ARG A 263 -2.77 -32.31 -3.04
N PRO A 264 -4.07 -32.55 -3.25
CA PRO A 264 -4.47 -33.43 -4.31
C PRO A 264 -4.10 -32.77 -5.63
N HIS A 265 -3.28 -33.46 -6.43
CA HIS A 265 -2.63 -32.93 -7.64
C HIS A 265 -3.64 -32.36 -8.66
N TRP A 266 -4.92 -32.74 -8.56
CA TRP A 266 -6.00 -32.17 -9.37
C TRP A 266 -6.18 -30.66 -9.16
N ALA A 267 -5.88 -30.10 -7.98
CA ALA A 267 -6.03 -28.67 -7.73
C ALA A 267 -4.96 -27.85 -8.49
N LEU A 268 -3.75 -28.38 -8.63
CA LEU A 268 -2.69 -27.79 -9.45
C LEU A 268 -3.00 -27.92 -10.94
N ALA A 269 -3.52 -29.08 -11.37
CA ALA A 269 -3.95 -29.29 -12.74
C ALA A 269 -5.11 -28.35 -13.13
N LEU A 270 -6.10 -28.17 -12.26
CA LEU A 270 -7.21 -27.24 -12.46
C LEU A 270 -6.71 -25.79 -12.54
N GLY A 271 -5.79 -25.40 -11.65
CA GLY A 271 -5.16 -24.08 -11.68
C GLY A 271 -4.39 -23.82 -12.98
N ALA A 272 -3.65 -24.82 -13.47
CA ALA A 272 -2.93 -24.72 -14.74
C ALA A 272 -3.89 -24.60 -15.94
N CYS A 273 -4.97 -25.37 -15.98
CA CYS A 273 -5.99 -25.28 -17.04
C CYS A 273 -6.67 -23.91 -17.07
N VAL A 274 -7.02 -23.34 -15.92
CA VAL A 274 -7.63 -22.00 -15.83
C VAL A 274 -6.64 -20.93 -16.31
N LEU A 275 -5.38 -21.01 -15.90
CA LEU A 275 -4.34 -20.08 -16.34
C LEU A 275 -4.13 -20.14 -17.87
N LEU A 276 -4.05 -21.34 -18.45
CA LEU A 276 -3.91 -21.52 -19.90
C LEU A 276 -5.12 -20.97 -20.67
N ALA A 277 -6.34 -21.17 -20.16
CA ALA A 277 -7.54 -20.62 -20.78
C ALA A 277 -7.55 -19.09 -20.76
N LEU A 278 -7.13 -18.47 -19.64
CA LEU A 278 -7.03 -17.01 -19.54
C LEU A 278 -5.95 -16.43 -20.47
N LEU A 279 -4.80 -17.10 -20.61
CA LEU A 279 -3.75 -16.70 -21.53
C LEU A 279 -4.20 -16.82 -23.00
N ALA A 280 -4.87 -17.92 -23.36
CA ALA A 280 -5.42 -18.11 -24.69
C ALA A 280 -6.49 -17.05 -25.03
N TYR A 281 -7.36 -16.70 -24.07
CA TYR A 281 -8.34 -15.63 -24.23
C TYR A 281 -7.68 -14.25 -24.40
N GLY A 282 -6.66 -13.93 -23.58
CA GLY A 282 -5.89 -12.70 -23.71
C GLY A 282 -5.21 -12.56 -25.07
N ALA A 283 -4.59 -13.65 -25.56
CA ALA A 283 -3.99 -13.69 -26.90
C ALA A 283 -5.05 -13.52 -28.00
N PHE A 284 -6.21 -14.15 -27.87
CA PHE A 284 -7.32 -14.00 -28.80
C PHE A 284 -7.83 -12.56 -28.85
N VAL A 285 -8.02 -11.91 -27.70
CA VAL A 285 -8.45 -10.50 -27.63
C VAL A 285 -7.38 -9.60 -28.24
N ALA A 286 -6.09 -9.80 -27.93
CA ALA A 286 -5.00 -9.02 -28.50
C ALA A 286 -4.90 -9.18 -30.04
N PHE A 287 -5.10 -10.40 -30.55
CA PHE A 287 -5.07 -10.68 -31.99
C PHE A 287 -6.26 -10.08 -32.74
N ASN A 288 -7.45 -10.08 -32.12
CA ASN A 288 -8.68 -9.57 -32.73
C ASN A 288 -8.91 -8.07 -32.48
N ALA A 289 -8.28 -7.49 -31.48
CA ALA A 289 -8.18 -6.04 -31.30
C ALA A 289 -7.24 -5.46 -32.35
N ARG A 290 -7.65 -5.47 -33.62
CA ARG A 290 -6.97 -4.67 -34.65
C ARG A 290 -7.01 -3.22 -34.15
N PRO A 291 -5.86 -2.55 -33.96
CA PRO A 291 -5.86 -1.14 -33.64
C PRO A 291 -6.56 -0.44 -34.80
N ARG A 292 -7.78 0.03 -34.57
CA ARG A 292 -8.36 1.07 -35.42
C ARG A 292 -7.42 2.24 -35.22
N LEU A 293 -6.57 2.49 -36.22
CA LEU A 293 -5.81 3.72 -36.32
C LEU A 293 -6.83 4.84 -36.31
N LEU A 294 -7.08 5.39 -35.12
CA LEU A 294 -7.83 6.63 -35.01
C LEU A 294 -7.05 7.66 -35.83
N PRO A 295 -7.72 8.44 -36.68
CA PRO A 295 -7.07 9.54 -37.37
C PRO A 295 -6.34 10.39 -36.33
N ARG A 296 -5.10 10.77 -36.62
CA ARG A 296 -4.31 11.65 -35.75
C ARG A 296 -5.20 12.83 -35.35
N PRO A 297 -5.44 13.06 -34.04
CA PRO A 297 -6.14 14.27 -33.65
C PRO A 297 -5.34 15.47 -34.17
N PRO A 298 -6.01 16.53 -34.65
CA PRO A 298 -5.32 17.76 -35.01
C PRO A 298 -4.44 18.20 -33.83
N ILE A 299 -3.23 18.67 -34.14
CA ILE A 299 -2.29 19.18 -33.14
C ILE A 299 -3.02 20.26 -32.34
N ALA A 300 -3.34 19.95 -31.08
CA ALA A 300 -3.95 20.91 -30.19
C ALA A 300 -2.92 22.00 -29.90
N THR A 301 -3.16 23.19 -30.46
CA THR A 301 -2.47 24.40 -30.02
C THR A 301 -2.74 24.62 -28.54
N PRO A 302 -1.73 24.87 -27.70
CA PRO A 302 -1.92 25.08 -26.27
C PRO A 302 -2.83 26.29 -26.05
N THR A 303 -4.06 26.04 -25.62
CA THR A 303 -4.93 27.08 -25.06
C THR A 303 -4.40 27.43 -23.68
N VAL A 304 -4.06 28.71 -23.48
CA VAL A 304 -3.74 29.30 -22.19
C VAL A 304 -4.96 29.12 -21.28
N GLY A 305 -4.89 28.15 -20.37
CA GLY A 305 -5.92 27.95 -19.36
C GLY A 305 -5.93 29.10 -18.34
N PRO A 306 -7.08 29.44 -17.76
CA PRO A 306 -7.17 30.49 -16.75
C PRO A 306 -6.36 30.12 -15.51
N THR A 307 -5.49 31.04 -15.10
CA THR A 307 -4.74 31.03 -13.85
C THR A 307 -5.72 30.86 -12.67
N PRO A 308 -5.55 29.89 -11.77
CA PRO A 308 -6.34 29.82 -10.56
C PRO A 308 -5.91 30.97 -9.64
N THR A 309 -6.73 32.02 -9.58
CA THR A 309 -6.67 33.04 -8.53
C THR A 309 -7.08 32.41 -7.20
N LEU A 310 -6.13 32.30 -6.28
CA LEU A 310 -6.38 32.02 -4.88
C LEU A 310 -7.16 33.21 -4.29
N GLY A 311 -8.44 33.00 -4.00
CA GLY A 311 -9.27 33.96 -3.27
C GLY A 311 -8.82 34.03 -1.81
N PHE A 312 -8.18 35.14 -1.45
CA PHE A 312 -8.21 35.66 -0.10
C PHE A 312 -9.39 36.64 -0.04
N GLU A 313 -10.40 36.33 0.77
CA GLU A 313 -11.32 37.34 1.28
C GLU A 313 -10.96 37.61 2.74
N ALA A 314 -11.06 38.90 3.08
CA ALA A 314 -10.56 39.57 4.28
C ALA A 314 -11.31 39.22 5.57
#